data_AF-A0A6A4RR56-F1
#
_entry.id   AF-A0A6A4RR56-F1
#
_cell.length_a   1.000
_cell.length_b   1.000
_cell.length_c   1.000
_cell.angle_alpha   90.00
_cell.angle_beta   90.00
_cell.angle_gamma   90.00
#
_symmetry.space_group_name_H-M   'P 1'
#
loop_
_entity.id
_entity.type
_entity.pdbx_description
1 polymer ?
#
loop_
_entity_poly.entity_id
_entity_poly.type
_entity_poly.pdbx_seq_one_letter_code
_entity_poly.pdbx_strand_id
1 'polypeptide(L)'
;MFLATYNFDDMPVNHMTFLRHRIFLVPVEEEEAEGKGEGPPGGGALDRKKTLCYLMHLRFQSSKSGKIYLHNDIRLLFSRKSIEVDSGISYELKSFTEVPRNPKYSPRV
;
A
#
# COMPACT_ATOMS: atom_id res chain seq x y z
N MET A 1 12.68 8.56 -3.18
CA MET A 1 13.25 7.42 -2.43
C MET A 1 12.11 6.72 -1.72
N PHE A 2 11.98 5.40 -1.85
CA PHE A 2 10.96 4.62 -1.13
C PHE A 2 11.58 3.97 0.11
N LEU A 3 10.83 3.92 1.21
CA LEU A 3 11.23 3.28 2.46
C LEU A 3 10.18 2.22 2.81
N ALA A 4 10.59 0.96 2.86
CA ALA A 4 9.75 -0.16 3.30
C ALA A 4 10.40 -0.81 4.51
N THR A 5 9.79 -0.64 5.69
CA THR A 5 10.24 -1.27 6.92
C THR A 5 9.72 -2.71 6.99
N TYR A 6 10.56 -3.63 7.51
CA TYR A 6 10.18 -5.02 7.70
C TYR A 6 10.76 -5.55 9.01
N ASN A 7 10.06 -6.52 9.61
CA ASN A 7 10.56 -7.34 10.71
C ASN A 7 10.12 -8.79 10.43
N PHE A 8 11.11 -9.65 10.17
CA PHE A 8 10.93 -11.08 9.92
C PHE A 8 11.85 -11.93 10.80
N ASP A 9 12.19 -11.42 11.99
CA ASP A 9 13.08 -12.12 12.93
C ASP A 9 12.44 -13.43 13.43
N ASP A 10 11.11 -13.54 13.36
CA ASP A 10 10.34 -14.74 13.68
C ASP A 10 10.15 -15.69 12.48
N MET A 11 10.74 -15.42 11.31
CA MET A 11 10.63 -16.32 10.14
C MET A 11 11.45 -17.60 10.36
N PRO A 12 10.84 -18.80 10.36
CA PRO A 12 11.59 -20.05 10.52
C PRO A 12 12.57 -20.28 9.38
N VAL A 13 13.59 -21.11 9.57
CA VAL A 13 14.55 -21.47 8.50
C VAL A 13 13.86 -22.11 7.30
N ASN A 14 14.40 -21.90 6.10
CA ASN A 14 13.85 -22.41 4.84
C ASN A 14 12.36 -22.06 4.63
N HIS A 15 11.94 -20.87 5.03
CA HIS A 15 10.62 -20.32 4.74
C HIS A 15 10.74 -19.09 3.86
N MET A 16 9.61 -18.71 3.27
CA MET A 16 9.46 -17.49 2.50
C MET A 16 8.22 -16.72 2.93
N THR A 17 8.25 -15.43 2.66
CA THR A 17 7.09 -14.53 2.76
C THR A 17 7.23 -13.42 1.73
N PHE A 18 6.29 -12.49 1.72
CA PHE A 18 6.39 -11.29 0.93
C PHE A 18 5.93 -10.06 1.70
N LEU A 19 6.36 -8.90 1.23
CA LEU A 19 5.93 -7.60 1.68
C LEU A 19 5.40 -6.82 0.49
N ARG A 20 4.24 -6.20 0.65
CA ARG A 20 3.67 -5.28 -0.33
C ARG A 20 3.68 -3.88 0.23
N HIS A 21 4.39 -2.98 -0.44
CA HIS A 21 4.39 -1.56 -0.11
C HIS A 21 3.59 -0.81 -1.18
N ARG A 22 2.51 -0.16 -0.76
CA ARG A 22 1.56 0.55 -1.63
C ARG A 22 1.59 2.02 -1.28
N ILE A 23 1.55 2.90 -2.28
CA ILE A 23 1.13 4.29 -2.07
C ILE A 23 -0.14 4.54 -2.83
N PHE A 24 -1.04 5.21 -2.13
CA PHE A 24 -2.26 5.73 -2.69
C PHE A 24 -2.23 7.25 -2.67
N LEU A 25 -2.81 7.82 -3.71
CA LEU A 25 -3.34 9.16 -3.66
C LEU A 25 -4.70 9.11 -2.97
N VAL A 26 -4.84 9.85 -1.88
CA VAL A 26 -6.05 9.91 -1.05
C VAL A 26 -6.54 11.36 -1.05
N PRO A 27 -7.82 11.63 -1.37
CA PRO A 27 -8.38 12.97 -1.22
C PRO A 27 -8.22 13.44 0.23
N VAL A 28 -7.76 14.67 0.43
CA VAL A 28 -7.82 15.32 1.72
C VAL A 28 -9.26 15.76 1.92
N GLU A 29 -9.89 15.29 2.99
CA GLU A 29 -11.17 15.83 3.40
C GLU A 29 -10.88 17.18 4.05
N GLU A 30 -11.18 18.27 3.34
CA GLU A 30 -11.19 19.59 3.95
C GLU A 30 -12.37 19.60 4.93
N GLU A 31 -12.07 19.78 6.22
CA GLU A 31 -13.07 20.06 7.24
C GLU A 31 -13.73 21.39 6.87
N GLU A 32 -14.81 21.34 6.08
CA GLU A 32 -15.68 22.49 5.89
C GLU A 32 -16.24 22.86 7.26
N ALA A 33 -15.74 23.98 7.77
CA ALA A 33 -16.27 24.67 8.93
C ALA A 33 -17.81 24.76 8.85
N GLU A 34 -18.45 24.56 10.00
CA GLU A 34 -19.90 24.66 10.21
C GLU A 34 -20.57 25.75 9.34
N GLY A 35 -21.39 25.32 8.38
CA GLY A 35 -22.12 26.23 7.48
C GLY A 35 -23.29 25.54 6.76
N LYS A 36 -24.47 25.70 7.34
CA LYS A 36 -25.82 25.29 6.86
C LYS A 36 -26.02 25.46 5.34
N GLY A 37 -26.43 24.39 4.63
CA GLY A 37 -26.92 24.47 3.25
C GLY A 37 -27.52 23.14 2.76
N GLU A 38 -28.84 23.10 2.58
CA GLU A 38 -29.59 21.96 2.05
C GLU A 38 -29.24 21.72 0.57
N GLY A 39 -28.51 20.64 0.28
CA GLY A 39 -28.33 20.07 -1.06
C GLY A 39 -28.95 18.67 -1.14
N PRO A 40 -29.35 18.19 -2.34
CA PRO A 40 -30.23 17.03 -2.47
C PRO A 40 -29.58 15.73 -1.95
N PRO A 41 -30.35 14.82 -1.31
CA PRO A 41 -29.83 13.58 -0.77
C PRO A 41 -29.70 12.55 -1.91
N GLY A 42 -28.61 12.57 -2.66
CA GLY A 42 -28.54 11.66 -3.82
C GLY A 42 -27.23 11.47 -4.57
N GLY A 43 -26.15 12.21 -4.31
CA GLY A 43 -24.91 11.99 -5.06
C GLY A 43 -23.72 12.71 -4.47
N GLY A 44 -22.69 11.96 -4.07
CA GLY A 44 -21.40 12.56 -3.69
C GLY A 44 -20.48 11.68 -2.85
N ALA A 45 -20.99 10.65 -2.16
CA ALA A 45 -20.15 9.77 -1.33
C ALA A 45 -19.45 8.65 -2.12
N LEU A 46 -19.78 8.46 -3.41
CA LEU A 46 -19.42 7.24 -4.16
C LEU A 46 -18.09 7.28 -4.91
N ASP A 47 -17.38 8.42 -4.97
CA ASP A 47 -16.19 8.49 -5.84
C ASP A 47 -14.93 9.17 -5.29
N ARG A 48 -14.86 9.44 -3.97
CA ARG A 48 -13.58 9.76 -3.31
C ARG A 48 -12.73 8.49 -3.08
N LYS A 49 -12.58 7.67 -4.13
CA LYS A 49 -11.81 6.41 -4.07
C LYS A 49 -10.32 6.72 -4.12
N LYS A 50 -9.59 6.20 -3.13
CA LYS A 50 -8.12 6.19 -3.13
C LYS A 50 -7.60 5.57 -4.43
N THR A 51 -6.64 6.22 -5.08
CA THR A 51 -6.03 5.74 -6.33
C THR A 51 -4.65 5.17 -6.03
N LEU A 52 -4.39 3.91 -6.39
CA LEU A 52 -3.06 3.32 -6.26
C LEU A 52 -2.10 4.06 -7.19
N CYS A 53 -1.00 4.60 -6.67
CA CYS A 53 0.08 5.20 -7.45
C CYS A 53 1.15 4.16 -7.77
N TYR A 54 1.56 3.43 -6.74
CA TYR A 54 2.53 2.34 -6.87
C TYR A 54 2.19 1.14 -6.00
N LEU A 55 2.67 -0.01 -6.43
CA LEU A 55 2.79 -1.22 -5.62
C LEU A 55 4.18 -1.81 -5.83
N MET A 56 4.93 -1.93 -4.74
CA MET A 56 6.16 -2.71 -4.69
C MET A 56 5.88 -4.04 -4.02
N HIS A 57 6.33 -5.14 -4.64
CA HIS A 57 6.25 -6.48 -4.08
C HIS A 57 7.66 -7.03 -3.91
N LEU A 58 8.02 -7.25 -2.64
CA LEU A 58 9.31 -7.77 -2.21
C LEU A 58 9.10 -9.16 -1.63
N ARG A 59 9.80 -10.16 -2.14
CA ARG A 59 9.79 -11.51 -1.57
C ARG A 59 10.99 -11.68 -0.67
N PHE A 60 10.80 -12.32 0.49
CA PHE A 60 11.86 -12.59 1.43
C PHE A 60 11.97 -14.09 1.67
N GLN A 61 13.19 -14.56 1.89
CA GLN A 61 13.48 -15.96 2.23
C GLN A 61 14.45 -16.04 3.41
N SER A 62 14.27 -17.04 4.26
CA SER A 62 15.27 -17.42 5.27
C SER A 62 16.18 -18.53 4.76
N SER A 63 17.48 -18.44 5.05
CA SER A 63 18.42 -19.53 4.79
C SER A 63 18.39 -20.59 5.89
N LYS A 64 19.18 -21.66 5.70
CA LYS A 64 19.45 -22.68 6.73
C LYS A 64 20.03 -22.12 8.03
N SER A 65 20.70 -20.97 7.98
CA SER A 65 21.29 -20.30 9.14
C SER A 65 20.41 -19.17 9.69
N GLY A 66 19.14 -19.06 9.26
CA GLY A 66 18.21 -18.03 9.73
C GLY A 66 18.43 -16.63 9.15
N LYS A 67 19.38 -16.45 8.21
CA LYS A 67 19.60 -15.15 7.57
C LYS A 67 18.47 -14.85 6.59
N ILE A 68 18.00 -13.61 6.59
CA ILE A 68 16.93 -13.13 5.71
C ILE A 68 17.53 -12.52 4.45
N TYR A 69 17.00 -12.92 3.30
CA TYR A 69 17.42 -12.43 1.98
C TYR A 69 16.22 -11.96 1.18
N LEU A 70 16.43 -10.95 0.33
CA LEU A 70 15.50 -10.63 -0.72
C LEU A 70 15.55 -11.73 -1.80
N HIS A 71 14.40 -12.26 -2.16
CA HIS A 71 14.28 -13.41 -3.07
C HIS A 71 14.18 -12.95 -4.53
N ASN A 72 15.25 -13.21 -5.30
CA ASN A 72 15.45 -13.10 -6.76
C ASN A 72 15.05 -11.80 -7.49
N ASP A 73 13.87 -11.24 -7.27
CA ASP A 73 13.31 -10.14 -8.06
C ASP A 73 12.56 -9.12 -7.19
N ILE A 74 12.56 -7.86 -7.64
CA ILE A 74 11.73 -6.78 -7.14
C ILE A 74 10.67 -6.49 -8.20
N ARG A 75 9.40 -6.59 -7.84
CA ARG A 75 8.29 -6.30 -8.76
C ARG A 75 7.69 -4.94 -8.42
N LEU A 76 7.57 -4.08 -9.42
CA LEU A 76 7.01 -2.74 -9.30
C LEU A 76 5.83 -2.60 -10.26
N LEU A 77 4.71 -2.11 -9.76
CA LEU A 77 3.56 -1.71 -10.56
C LEU A 77 3.35 -0.21 -10.39
N PHE A 78 3.29 0.51 -11.51
CA PHE A 78 2.97 1.93 -11.56
C PHE A 78 1.60 2.12 -12.18
N SER A 79 0.74 2.88 -11.52
CA SER A 79 -0.51 3.31 -12.13
C SER A 79 -0.22 4.34 -13.21
N ARG A 80 -0.94 4.23 -14.33
CA ARG A 80 -0.92 5.20 -15.43
C ARG A 80 -2.09 6.17 -15.39
N LYS A 81 -2.92 6.12 -14.34
CA LYS A 81 -4.10 6.98 -14.24
C LYS A 81 -3.64 8.44 -14.16
N SER A 82 -4.00 9.24 -15.16
CA SER A 82 -3.80 10.68 -15.13
C SER A 82 -4.57 11.24 -13.95
N ILE A 83 -3.86 11.92 -13.07
CA ILE A 83 -4.49 12.70 -12.01
C ILE A 83 -5.10 13.92 -12.70
N GLU A 84 -6.43 14.01 -12.68
CA GLU A 84 -7.14 15.24 -13.03
C GLU A 84 -6.96 16.22 -11.87
N VAL A 85 -5.80 16.88 -11.85
CA VAL A 85 -5.43 17.90 -10.84
C VAL A 85 -6.40 19.09 -10.88
N ASP A 86 -7.10 19.29 -11.99
CA ASP A 86 -8.02 20.41 -12.22
C ASP A 86 -9.38 20.29 -11.49
N SER A 87 -9.59 19.24 -10.70
CA SER A 87 -10.83 19.04 -9.93
C SER A 87 -10.96 19.94 -8.69
N GLY A 88 -9.92 20.70 -8.34
CA GLY A 88 -9.90 21.56 -7.14
C GLY A 88 -9.83 20.80 -5.81
N ILE A 89 -9.78 19.46 -5.86
CA ILE A 89 -9.66 18.60 -4.68
C ILE A 89 -8.19 18.42 -4.33
N SER A 90 -7.83 18.71 -3.08
CA SER A 90 -6.49 18.46 -2.57
C SER A 90 -6.29 16.95 -2.30
N TYR A 91 -5.12 16.42 -2.66
CA TYR A 91 -4.79 15.00 -2.49
C TYR A 91 -3.47 14.84 -1.73
N GLU A 92 -3.40 13.83 -0.87
CA GLU A 92 -2.19 13.43 -0.15
C GLU A 92 -1.73 12.02 -0.55
N LEU A 93 -0.42 11.78 -0.48
CA LEU A 93 0.16 10.45 -0.70
C LEU A 93 0.23 9.71 0.63
N LYS A 94 -0.49 8.58 0.73
CA LYS A 94 -0.44 7.68 1.89
C LYS A 94 0.26 6.39 1.54
N SER A 95 1.24 6.01 2.36
CA SER A 95 1.99 4.77 2.23
C SER A 95 1.47 3.68 3.17
N PHE A 96 1.46 2.45 2.68
CA PHE A 96 0.96 1.28 3.40
C PHE A 96 1.89 0.10 3.17
N THR A 97 2.26 -0.58 4.25
CA THR A 97 3.06 -1.79 4.20
C THR A 97 2.23 -2.96 4.70
N GLU A 98 2.10 -3.99 3.88
CA GLU A 98 1.31 -5.19 4.18
C GLU A 98 2.19 -6.45 4.10
N VAL A 99 1.97 -7.36 5.04
CA VAL A 99 2.55 -8.71 5.04
C VAL A 99 1.42 -9.75 5.13
N PRO A 100 1.61 -10.98 4.60
CA PRO A 100 0.68 -12.08 4.80
C PRO A 100 0.40 -12.33 6.28
N ARG A 101 -0.83 -12.66 6.63
CA ARG A 101 -1.22 -12.98 8.01
C ARG A 101 -1.58 -14.45 8.20
N ASN A 102 -2.17 -15.09 7.21
CA ASN A 102 -2.63 -16.47 7.32
C ASN A 102 -2.44 -17.26 6.00
N PRO A 103 -1.34 -18.02 5.85
CA PRO A 103 -0.18 -18.07 6.74
C PRO A 103 0.75 -16.85 6.57
N LYS A 104 1.46 -16.46 7.63
CA LYS A 104 2.50 -15.41 7.57
C LYS A 104 3.75 -15.86 6.82
N TYR A 105 4.12 -17.12 6.98
CA TYR A 105 5.29 -17.77 6.38
C TYR A 105 4.88 -19.04 5.64
N SER A 106 5.55 -19.33 4.53
CA SER A 106 5.35 -20.55 3.75
C SER A 106 6.65 -21.34 3.66
N PRO A 107 6.64 -22.67 3.87
CA PRO A 107 7.82 -23.50 3.67
C PRO A 107 8.37 -23.37 2.24
N ARG A 108 9.69 -23.39 2.12
CA ARG A 108 10.38 -23.48 0.83
C ARG A 108 10.43 -24.97 0.46
N VAL A 109 9.56 -25.37 -0.46
CA VAL A 109 9.59 -26.70 -1.11
C VAL A 109 10.78 -26.78 -2.06
#